data_AF-A0A9E4BWX8-F1
#
_entry.id   AF-A0A9E4BWX8-F1
#
_cell.length_a   1.000
_cell.length_b   1.000
_cell.length_c   1.000
_cell.angle_alpha   90.00
_cell.angle_beta   90.00
_cell.angle_gamma   90.00
#
_symmetry.space_group_name_H-M   'P 1'
#
loop_
_entity.id
_entity.type
_entity.pdbx_description
1 polymer ?
#
loop_
_entity_poly.entity_id
_entity_poly.type
_entity_poly.pdbx_seq_one_letter_code
_entity_poly.pdbx_strand_id
1 'polypeptide(L)'
;MRYIAVVLLWVAAVHAQGSGYRLTADQLVIDRAAHWRAWEFPVGTLTIDQSGTVTPFELRRNTDATKDIIHFLRLHPPEDLAREKAAEEIVLADAIEAGSNAPGVLNVFDGDLATYWEPESVADAAELGSQWWFTIDLGRLVIAKRIVLKFVEEGIGDPFLQYDVLISDGEVPEKFISSEEPEFDVVWRTLKPNKTERRLEIALGERAEAEEQELSDQPINAPPTSAISVPQQEFAGTGVRLVQVVVRGSDFDRGFEVSEEEYEALPAAERGAVVYHKLQRDGRLTEVDEADYAQLPADQQGGVSYYRWERPRLAELEVWHEGDDAMIAALARGGDVFASQGLPVGRTIDGNVQTYVDLIFSFDRQTIPGPEGHLSFDLGSTYWIDTFRIAYGGQALRDRYSFPSYRLDASDGALNADGSLKWTTVADRQQSSTRKEYEGHDFELA
;
A
#
# COMPACT_ATOMS: atom_id res chain seq x y z
N MET A 1 10.18 30.37 -77.63
CA MET A 1 10.56 30.74 -76.24
C MET A 1 9.26 30.88 -75.44
N ARG A 2 8.99 29.98 -74.47
CA ARG A 2 8.39 30.26 -73.14
C ARG A 2 7.91 28.97 -72.45
N TYR A 3 8.81 28.49 -71.60
CA TYR A 3 8.68 27.86 -70.28
C TYR A 3 7.57 26.84 -70.00
N ILE A 4 8.04 25.61 -69.81
CA ILE A 4 7.52 24.59 -68.89
C ILE A 4 7.33 25.22 -67.51
N ALA A 5 6.13 25.14 -66.96
CA ALA A 5 5.87 25.33 -65.53
C ALA A 5 5.44 24.01 -64.93
N VAL A 6 6.44 23.25 -64.46
CA VAL A 6 6.26 22.24 -63.40
C VAL A 6 6.02 23.02 -62.11
N VAL A 7 4.81 22.97 -61.58
CA VAL A 7 4.50 23.46 -60.23
C VAL A 7 4.00 22.27 -59.40
N LEU A 8 4.98 21.58 -58.83
CA LEU A 8 5.01 21.05 -57.46
C LEU A 8 3.67 20.65 -56.81
N LEU A 9 3.38 19.35 -56.94
CA LEU A 9 2.70 18.51 -55.95
C LEU A 9 3.42 18.57 -54.59
N TRP A 10 3.25 19.61 -53.78
CA TRP A 10 3.88 19.68 -52.44
C TRP A 10 3.06 20.41 -51.36
N VAL A 11 1.71 20.40 -51.44
CA VAL A 11 0.85 21.05 -50.43
C VAL A 11 -0.01 20.08 -49.61
N ALA A 12 -0.06 18.78 -49.95
CA ALA A 12 -0.88 17.81 -49.19
C ALA A 12 -0.15 17.15 -48.00
N ALA A 13 1.18 17.29 -47.87
CA ALA A 13 1.95 16.54 -46.87
C ALA A 13 2.02 17.23 -45.48
N VAL A 14 1.56 18.46 -45.34
CA VAL A 14 1.77 19.26 -44.10
C VAL A 14 0.56 19.26 -43.15
N HIS A 15 -0.64 18.85 -43.60
CA HIS A 15 -1.83 18.77 -42.73
C HIS A 15 -2.10 17.39 -42.10
N ALA A 16 -1.28 16.38 -42.40
CA ALA A 16 -1.47 15.03 -41.85
C ALA A 16 -0.70 14.75 -40.55
N GLN A 17 0.03 15.74 -40.00
CA GLN A 17 0.77 15.55 -38.74
C GLN A 17 -0.11 15.58 -37.49
N GLY A 18 -1.40 15.91 -37.62
CA GLY A 18 -2.39 15.88 -36.53
C GLY A 18 -3.69 15.14 -36.85
N SER A 19 -3.83 14.55 -38.04
CA SER A 19 -4.97 13.68 -38.34
C SER A 19 -4.69 12.31 -37.74
N GLY A 20 -5.61 11.77 -36.94
CA GLY A 20 -5.51 10.42 -36.37
C GLY A 20 -5.56 9.29 -37.40
N TYR A 21 -5.10 9.53 -38.61
CA TYR A 21 -5.04 8.65 -39.77
C TYR A 21 -4.13 9.27 -40.83
N ARG A 22 -3.72 8.46 -41.81
CA ARG A 22 -3.10 8.93 -43.06
C ARG A 22 -3.91 8.46 -44.26
N LEU A 23 -4.07 9.34 -45.25
CA LEU A 23 -4.71 8.99 -46.52
C LEU A 23 -3.68 8.44 -47.52
N THR A 24 -4.11 7.44 -48.27
CA THR A 24 -3.45 6.93 -49.49
C THR A 24 -4.37 7.17 -50.70
N ALA A 25 -4.02 6.65 -51.87
CA ALA A 25 -4.83 6.82 -53.08
C ALA A 25 -6.22 6.17 -52.96
N ASP A 26 -6.34 5.10 -52.16
CA ASP A 26 -7.54 4.26 -52.05
C ASP A 26 -7.89 3.83 -50.61
N GLN A 27 -7.10 4.22 -49.61
CA GLN A 27 -7.30 3.81 -48.21
C GLN A 27 -7.12 4.95 -47.21
N LEU A 28 -7.86 4.85 -46.11
CA LEU A 28 -7.57 5.51 -44.83
C LEU A 28 -6.82 4.51 -43.95
N VAL A 29 -5.64 4.88 -43.46
CA VAL A 29 -4.75 3.98 -42.72
C VAL A 29 -4.52 4.50 -41.30
N ILE A 30 -4.69 3.61 -40.30
CA ILE A 30 -4.46 3.85 -38.88
C ILE A 30 -3.55 2.73 -38.35
N ASP A 31 -2.25 2.95 -38.41
CA ASP A 31 -1.23 1.92 -38.16
C ASP A 31 -0.03 2.41 -37.33
N ARG A 32 -0.15 3.57 -36.67
CA ARG A 32 0.92 4.19 -35.88
C ARG A 32 0.38 4.72 -34.56
N ALA A 33 1.20 4.68 -33.52
CA ALA A 33 0.85 5.22 -32.21
C ALA A 33 0.39 6.69 -32.27
N ALA A 34 1.03 7.50 -33.11
CA ALA A 34 0.65 8.91 -33.31
C ALA A 34 -0.76 9.08 -33.92
N HIS A 35 -1.25 8.11 -34.70
CA HIS A 35 -2.61 8.16 -35.22
C HIS A 35 -3.62 7.94 -34.08
N TRP A 36 -3.42 6.89 -33.29
CA TRP A 36 -4.30 6.55 -32.17
C TRP A 36 -4.31 7.63 -31.09
N ARG A 37 -3.15 8.23 -30.76
CA ARG A 37 -3.04 9.31 -29.77
C ARG A 37 -3.72 10.61 -30.17
N ALA A 38 -4.12 10.76 -31.44
CA ALA A 38 -4.93 11.90 -31.88
C ALA A 38 -6.44 11.67 -31.70
N TRP A 39 -6.85 10.47 -31.25
CA TRP A 39 -8.24 10.14 -30.96
C TRP A 39 -8.50 10.36 -29.46
N GLU A 40 -9.75 10.67 -29.13
CA GLU A 40 -10.22 10.73 -27.75
C GLU A 40 -10.70 9.34 -27.32
N PHE A 41 -10.26 8.90 -26.15
CA PHE A 41 -10.70 7.68 -25.50
C PHE A 41 -10.69 7.90 -23.98
N PRO A 42 -11.58 7.24 -23.23
CA PRO A 42 -11.54 7.27 -21.77
C PRO A 42 -10.16 6.91 -21.23
N VAL A 43 -9.68 7.67 -20.26
CA VAL A 43 -8.37 7.45 -19.63
C VAL A 43 -8.29 6.02 -19.08
N GLY A 44 -7.13 5.37 -19.17
CA GLY A 44 -6.95 4.04 -18.55
C GLY A 44 -7.84 2.92 -19.11
N THR A 45 -8.38 3.05 -20.32
CA THR A 45 -9.11 1.94 -21.01
C THR A 45 -8.27 1.20 -22.03
N LEU A 46 -7.19 1.81 -22.51
CA LEU A 46 -6.30 1.22 -23.50
C LEU A 46 -4.85 1.67 -23.27
N THR A 47 -3.93 0.84 -23.74
CA THR A 47 -2.50 1.13 -23.85
C THR A 47 -2.11 1.17 -25.32
N ILE A 48 -1.27 2.15 -25.68
CA ILE A 48 -0.76 2.33 -27.04
C ILE A 48 0.75 2.25 -26.99
N ASP A 49 1.30 1.14 -27.46
CA ASP A 49 2.74 0.92 -27.48
C ASP A 49 3.45 1.78 -28.54
N GLN A 50 4.77 1.66 -28.64
CA GLN A 50 5.55 2.41 -29.64
C GLN A 50 5.31 1.92 -31.08
N SER A 51 4.88 0.67 -31.26
CA SER A 51 4.59 0.09 -32.57
C SER A 51 3.24 0.57 -33.14
N GLY A 52 2.38 1.15 -32.30
CA GLY A 52 1.01 1.52 -32.66
C GLY A 52 0.00 0.42 -32.42
N THR A 53 0.38 -0.63 -31.71
CA THR A 53 -0.53 -1.64 -31.20
C THR A 53 -1.36 -1.03 -30.08
N VAL A 54 -2.68 -1.23 -30.17
CA VAL A 54 -3.65 -0.81 -29.16
C VAL A 54 -4.11 -2.07 -28.43
N THR A 55 -3.95 -2.09 -27.12
CA THR A 55 -4.40 -3.18 -26.25
C THR A 55 -5.33 -2.62 -25.18
N PRO A 56 -6.35 -3.35 -24.72
CA PRO A 56 -7.12 -2.96 -23.55
C PRO A 56 -6.21 -2.74 -22.34
N PHE A 57 -6.57 -1.80 -21.47
CA PHE A 57 -5.99 -1.74 -20.14
C PHE A 57 -6.55 -2.90 -19.31
N GLU A 58 -5.68 -3.61 -18.60
CA GLU A 58 -6.06 -4.80 -17.83
C GLU A 58 -6.09 -4.45 -16.35
N LEU A 59 -7.25 -4.64 -15.71
CA LEU A 59 -7.34 -4.69 -14.26
C LEU A 59 -6.87 -6.06 -13.78
N ARG A 60 -6.02 -6.06 -12.76
CA ARG A 60 -5.38 -7.26 -12.24
C ARG A 60 -5.90 -7.59 -10.85
N ARG A 61 -5.89 -8.88 -10.53
CA ARG A 61 -6.02 -9.37 -9.15
C ARG A 61 -4.65 -9.53 -8.51
N ASN A 62 -4.63 -9.54 -7.17
CA ASN A 62 -3.45 -9.82 -6.38
C ASN A 62 -2.29 -8.90 -6.79
N THR A 63 -2.53 -7.60 -6.72
CA THR A 63 -1.55 -6.55 -7.04
C THR A 63 -0.91 -6.01 -5.77
N ASP A 64 0.26 -5.40 -5.93
CA ASP A 64 0.99 -4.74 -4.85
C ASP A 64 0.66 -3.23 -4.86
N ALA A 65 -0.06 -2.79 -3.83
CA ALA A 65 -0.53 -1.41 -3.66
C ALA A 65 0.62 -0.40 -3.51
N THR A 66 1.84 -0.86 -3.26
CA THR A 66 3.00 0.04 -3.18
C THR A 66 3.45 0.55 -4.55
N LYS A 67 3.09 -0.13 -5.63
CA LYS A 67 3.58 0.19 -7.00
C LYS A 67 2.83 1.34 -7.66
N ASP A 68 1.67 1.73 -7.15
CA ASP A 68 0.79 2.73 -7.74
C ASP A 68 0.41 3.89 -6.80
N ILE A 69 1.10 4.03 -5.66
CA ILE A 69 0.88 5.09 -4.66
C ILE A 69 0.78 6.48 -5.32
N ILE A 70 1.76 6.84 -6.15
CA ILE A 70 1.78 8.15 -6.83
C ILE A 70 0.54 8.32 -7.70
N HIS A 71 0.09 7.27 -8.41
CA HIS A 71 -1.08 7.37 -9.26
C HIS A 71 -2.31 7.79 -8.45
N PHE A 72 -2.52 7.17 -7.29
CA PHE A 72 -3.67 7.44 -6.45
C PHE A 72 -3.60 8.75 -5.70
N LEU A 73 -2.43 9.12 -5.16
CA LEU A 73 -2.26 10.43 -4.54
C LEU A 73 -2.47 11.58 -5.53
N ARG A 74 -2.16 11.39 -6.82
CA ARG A 74 -2.45 12.39 -7.85
C ARG A 74 -3.90 12.42 -8.26
N LEU A 75 -4.57 11.27 -8.25
CA LEU A 75 -5.97 11.14 -8.62
C LEU A 75 -6.89 11.77 -7.56
N HIS A 76 -6.61 11.48 -6.29
CA HIS A 76 -7.38 11.95 -5.13
C HIS A 76 -6.43 12.38 -4.00
N PRO A 77 -5.74 13.52 -4.13
CA PRO A 77 -4.82 13.97 -3.09
C PRO A 77 -5.54 14.24 -1.76
N PRO A 78 -4.94 13.87 -0.62
CA PRO A 78 -5.39 14.34 0.69
C PRO A 78 -5.54 15.86 0.72
N GLU A 79 -6.50 16.38 1.48
CA GLU A 79 -6.84 17.80 1.45
C GLU A 79 -5.63 18.71 1.78
N ASP A 80 -4.83 18.33 2.77
CA ASP A 80 -3.62 19.07 3.14
C ASP A 80 -2.60 19.10 2.00
N LEU A 81 -2.34 17.94 1.38
CA LEU A 81 -1.42 17.84 0.25
C LEU A 81 -1.93 18.64 -0.97
N ALA A 82 -3.22 18.58 -1.25
CA ALA A 82 -3.86 19.31 -2.35
C ALA A 82 -3.83 20.83 -2.16
N ARG A 83 -3.77 21.32 -0.91
CA ARG A 83 -3.60 22.75 -0.61
C ARG A 83 -2.16 23.22 -0.85
N GLU A 84 -1.19 22.33 -0.71
CA GLU A 84 0.23 22.66 -0.82
C GLU A 84 0.82 22.46 -2.22
N LYS A 85 0.34 21.45 -2.96
CA LYS A 85 0.92 21.03 -4.24
C LYS A 85 -0.15 20.77 -5.29
N ALA A 86 0.18 21.11 -6.54
CA ALA A 86 -0.62 20.64 -7.67
C ALA A 86 -0.47 19.11 -7.81
N ALA A 87 -1.50 18.43 -8.31
CA ALA A 87 -1.49 16.97 -8.44
C ALA A 87 -0.27 16.47 -9.22
N GLU A 88 0.13 17.14 -10.30
CA GLU A 88 1.27 16.73 -11.13
C GLU A 88 2.63 16.83 -10.41
N GLU A 89 2.71 17.63 -9.34
CA GLU A 89 3.91 17.86 -8.55
C GLU A 89 4.08 16.86 -7.40
N ILE A 90 3.03 16.11 -7.07
CA ILE A 90 3.07 15.09 -6.01
C ILE A 90 4.04 13.97 -6.40
N VAL A 91 4.92 13.60 -5.48
CA VAL A 91 5.94 12.56 -5.63
C VAL A 91 5.81 11.50 -4.53
N LEU A 92 6.49 10.36 -4.67
CA LEU A 92 6.44 9.28 -3.67
C LEU A 92 6.87 9.73 -2.26
N ALA A 93 7.77 10.71 -2.16
CA ALA A 93 8.19 11.26 -0.87
C ALA A 93 7.05 11.93 -0.09
N ASP A 94 5.97 12.36 -0.76
CA ASP A 94 4.79 12.93 -0.12
C ASP A 94 3.91 11.87 0.57
N ALA A 95 4.14 10.59 0.27
CA ALA A 95 3.47 9.46 0.89
C ALA A 95 4.18 8.96 2.16
N ILE A 96 5.34 9.53 2.50
CA ILE A 96 6.27 8.95 3.47
C ILE A 96 6.45 9.91 4.65
N GLU A 97 6.29 9.36 5.84
CA GLU A 97 6.73 9.97 7.09
C GLU A 97 7.74 9.04 7.77
N ALA A 98 8.79 9.59 8.37
CA ALA A 98 9.77 8.77 9.09
C ALA A 98 10.38 9.52 10.27
N GLY A 99 10.66 8.79 11.34
CA GLY A 99 11.39 9.32 12.50
C GLY A 99 12.86 9.63 12.18
N SER A 100 13.44 8.94 11.19
CA SER A 100 14.80 9.20 10.70
C SER A 100 15.01 8.66 9.28
N ASN A 101 15.97 9.25 8.56
CA ASN A 101 16.33 8.90 7.18
C ASN A 101 15.12 8.73 6.22
N ALA A 102 14.17 9.67 6.23
CA ALA A 102 13.00 9.63 5.34
C ALA A 102 13.35 9.43 3.85
N PRO A 103 14.41 10.07 3.28
CA PRO A 103 14.80 9.83 1.90
C PRO A 103 15.17 8.37 1.60
N GLY A 104 15.72 7.63 2.58
CA GLY A 104 16.08 6.23 2.43
C GLY A 104 14.88 5.30 2.28
N VAL A 105 13.70 5.69 2.76
CA VAL A 105 12.47 4.89 2.66
C VAL A 105 12.04 4.72 1.20
N LEU A 106 12.41 5.65 0.31
CA LEU A 106 12.14 5.54 -1.13
C LEU A 106 12.74 4.28 -1.75
N ASN A 107 13.88 3.82 -1.23
CA ASN A 107 14.54 2.60 -1.71
C ASN A 107 13.71 1.35 -1.42
N VAL A 108 12.83 1.39 -0.43
CA VAL A 108 11.99 0.24 -0.02
C VAL A 108 10.94 -0.10 -1.09
N PHE A 109 10.80 0.71 -2.14
CA PHE A 109 9.79 0.56 -3.20
C PHE A 109 10.37 0.36 -4.60
N ASP A 110 11.70 0.42 -4.77
CA ASP A 110 12.34 0.39 -6.09
C ASP A 110 12.50 -1.02 -6.68
N GLY A 111 12.32 -2.07 -5.85
CA GLY A 111 12.45 -3.47 -6.23
C GLY A 111 13.90 -3.97 -6.32
N ASP A 112 14.88 -3.20 -5.84
CA ASP A 112 16.29 -3.57 -5.78
C ASP A 112 16.67 -3.99 -4.36
N LEU A 113 17.01 -5.27 -4.17
CA LEU A 113 17.40 -5.81 -2.85
C LEU A 113 18.78 -5.30 -2.35
N ALA A 114 19.50 -4.53 -3.16
CA ALA A 114 20.76 -3.90 -2.79
C ALA A 114 20.61 -2.45 -2.31
N THR A 115 19.47 -1.80 -2.56
CA THR A 115 19.12 -0.51 -1.96
C THR A 115 18.27 -0.76 -0.71
N TYR A 116 18.26 0.20 0.22
CA TYR A 116 17.61 -0.01 1.51
C TYR A 116 17.30 1.27 2.25
N TRP A 117 16.38 1.17 3.20
CA TRP A 117 16.29 2.07 4.33
C TRP A 117 17.15 1.57 5.48
N GLU A 118 18.03 2.43 5.97
CA GLU A 118 18.83 2.27 7.21
C GLU A 118 18.50 3.48 8.10
N PRO A 119 17.96 3.30 9.31
CA PRO A 119 17.67 4.43 10.18
C PRO A 119 18.96 5.14 10.62
N GLU A 120 18.86 6.42 10.99
CA GLU A 120 20.03 7.19 11.45
C GLU A 120 20.50 6.73 12.83
N SER A 121 21.78 6.91 13.14
CA SER A 121 22.31 6.61 14.47
C SER A 121 21.57 7.40 15.56
N VAL A 122 21.10 6.72 16.61
CA VAL A 122 20.45 7.36 17.76
C VAL A 122 21.46 7.81 18.81
N ALA A 123 21.12 8.89 19.52
CA ALA A 123 21.85 9.34 20.71
C ALA A 123 21.42 8.60 21.98
N ASP A 124 20.16 8.16 22.05
CA ASP A 124 19.59 7.41 23.18
C ASP A 124 18.78 6.21 22.66
N ALA A 125 19.21 5.01 23.06
CA ALA A 125 18.58 3.75 22.72
C ALA A 125 17.24 3.54 23.45
N ALA A 126 16.97 4.25 24.55
CA ALA A 126 15.74 4.09 25.33
C ALA A 126 14.47 4.48 24.56
N GLU A 127 14.61 5.36 23.56
CA GLU A 127 13.50 5.84 22.72
C GLU A 127 13.64 5.37 21.27
N LEU A 128 14.19 4.18 21.03
CA LEU A 128 14.45 3.70 19.66
C LEU A 128 13.18 3.74 18.78
N GLY A 129 12.04 3.29 19.33
CA GLY A 129 10.78 3.23 18.59
C GLY A 129 10.16 4.58 18.23
N SER A 130 10.58 5.70 18.82
CA SER A 130 10.14 7.05 18.40
C SER A 130 11.06 7.65 17.33
N GLN A 131 12.24 7.06 17.11
CA GLN A 131 13.26 7.54 16.17
C GLN A 131 13.37 6.65 14.93
N TRP A 132 13.25 5.33 15.10
CA TRP A 132 13.43 4.33 14.04
C TRP A 132 12.09 3.77 13.61
N TRP A 133 11.37 4.56 12.84
CA TRP A 133 10.11 4.15 12.23
C TRP A 133 9.89 4.89 10.92
N PHE A 134 9.04 4.33 10.08
CA PHE A 134 8.43 5.04 8.96
C PHE A 134 6.98 4.60 8.75
N THR A 135 6.15 5.50 8.24
CA THR A 135 4.78 5.27 7.80
C THR A 135 4.70 5.56 6.31
N ILE A 136 3.95 4.75 5.58
CA ILE A 136 3.60 4.99 4.18
C ILE A 136 2.10 5.08 3.98
N ASP A 137 1.65 6.11 3.25
CA ASP A 137 0.28 6.24 2.74
C ASP A 137 0.20 5.59 1.35
N LEU A 138 -0.63 4.56 1.21
CA LEU A 138 -0.89 3.88 -0.07
C LEU A 138 -1.64 4.78 -1.07
N GLY A 139 -2.09 5.96 -0.64
CA GLY A 139 -2.85 6.94 -1.42
C GLY A 139 -4.33 6.57 -1.59
N ARG A 140 -4.72 5.37 -1.15
CA ARG A 140 -6.09 4.86 -1.13
C ARG A 140 -6.21 3.75 -0.09
N LEU A 141 -7.43 3.48 0.33
CA LEU A 141 -7.80 2.26 1.02
C LEU A 141 -7.77 1.07 0.06
N VAL A 142 -7.10 -0.01 0.46
CA VAL A 142 -7.13 -1.31 -0.22
C VAL A 142 -7.58 -2.41 0.73
N ILE A 143 -8.15 -3.49 0.19
CA ILE A 143 -8.36 -4.72 0.96
C ILE A 143 -7.07 -5.56 0.89
N ALA A 144 -6.14 -5.27 1.78
CA ALA A 144 -4.86 -5.93 1.87
C ALA A 144 -5.04 -7.36 2.41
N LYS A 145 -4.43 -8.33 1.72
CA LYS A 145 -4.41 -9.73 2.13
C LYS A 145 -3.09 -10.11 2.75
N ARG A 146 -2.03 -9.36 2.44
CA ARG A 146 -0.68 -9.72 2.85
C ARG A 146 0.28 -8.54 2.83
N ILE A 147 1.13 -8.46 3.84
CA ILE A 147 2.27 -7.53 3.88
C ILE A 147 3.56 -8.35 3.82
N VAL A 148 4.54 -7.89 3.05
CA VAL A 148 5.85 -8.54 2.93
C VAL A 148 6.94 -7.56 3.26
N LEU A 149 7.85 -7.95 4.16
CA LEU A 149 9.12 -7.26 4.37
C LEU A 149 10.27 -8.12 3.84
N LYS A 150 11.15 -7.53 3.04
CA LYS A 150 12.40 -8.15 2.61
C LYS A 150 13.57 -7.33 3.14
N PHE A 151 14.39 -7.95 3.96
CA PHE A 151 15.64 -7.37 4.43
C PHE A 151 16.73 -7.57 3.38
N VAL A 152 17.76 -6.74 3.41
CA VAL A 152 18.92 -6.87 2.51
C VAL A 152 19.57 -8.25 2.64
N GLU A 153 20.35 -8.66 1.65
CA GLU A 153 21.11 -9.91 1.72
C GLU A 153 22.24 -9.89 2.77
N GLU A 154 22.71 -11.08 3.14
CA GLU A 154 23.86 -11.22 4.05
C GLU A 154 25.11 -10.54 3.49
N GLY A 155 25.85 -9.84 4.35
CA GLY A 155 27.03 -9.05 3.98
C GLY A 155 26.73 -7.63 3.51
N ILE A 156 25.48 -7.32 3.13
CA ILE A 156 25.06 -5.93 2.90
C ILE A 156 24.71 -5.31 4.26
N GLY A 157 23.80 -5.93 5.02
CA GLY A 157 23.46 -5.51 6.37
C GLY A 157 22.61 -6.55 7.09
N ASP A 158 21.89 -6.11 8.11
CA ASP A 158 21.24 -6.96 9.09
C ASP A 158 19.72 -6.79 9.05
N PRO A 159 18.95 -7.87 9.24
CA PRO A 159 17.53 -7.73 9.47
C PRO A 159 17.30 -6.96 10.79
N PHE A 160 16.12 -6.36 10.94
CA PHE A 160 15.80 -5.68 12.19
C PHE A 160 15.77 -6.68 13.34
N LEU A 161 16.49 -6.36 14.41
CA LEU A 161 16.59 -7.23 15.59
C LEU A 161 15.23 -7.44 16.25
N GLN A 162 14.52 -6.35 16.51
CA GLN A 162 13.13 -6.39 16.97
C GLN A 162 12.33 -5.26 16.33
N TYR A 163 11.11 -5.53 15.90
CA TYR A 163 10.27 -4.58 15.20
C TYR A 163 8.77 -4.95 15.29
N ASP A 164 7.94 -3.93 15.07
CA ASP A 164 6.51 -4.05 14.88
C ASP A 164 6.14 -3.65 13.43
N VAL A 165 5.07 -4.25 12.91
CA VAL A 165 4.35 -3.77 11.72
C VAL A 165 2.94 -3.42 12.14
N LEU A 166 2.50 -2.23 11.78
CA LEU A 166 1.18 -1.70 12.09
C LEU A 166 0.46 -1.28 10.81
N ILE A 167 -0.86 -1.34 10.84
CA ILE A 167 -1.72 -0.88 9.75
C ILE A 167 -2.75 0.12 10.27
N SER A 168 -3.25 0.96 9.37
CA SER A 168 -4.43 1.80 9.61
C SER A 168 -5.23 1.89 8.32
N ASP A 169 -6.55 1.95 8.43
CA ASP A 169 -7.42 2.34 7.32
C ASP A 169 -7.52 3.87 7.12
N GLY A 170 -6.97 4.62 8.08
CA GLY A 170 -6.97 6.07 8.11
C GLY A 170 -8.03 6.67 9.04
N GLU A 171 -8.95 5.90 9.64
CA GLU A 171 -9.89 6.45 10.63
C GLU A 171 -9.15 6.97 11.88
N VAL A 172 -9.70 8.02 12.49
CA VAL A 172 -9.20 8.59 13.75
C VAL A 172 -9.93 7.95 14.94
N PRO A 173 -9.27 7.77 16.11
CA PRO A 173 -9.89 7.09 17.24
C PRO A 173 -11.21 7.76 17.71
N GLU A 174 -12.24 6.96 18.01
CA GLU A 174 -13.56 7.42 18.51
C GLU A 174 -13.46 8.42 19.67
N LYS A 175 -12.44 8.30 20.53
CA LYS A 175 -12.26 9.14 21.72
C LYS A 175 -11.54 10.46 21.43
N PHE A 176 -10.95 10.60 20.25
CA PHE A 176 -10.11 11.72 19.86
C PHE A 176 -10.45 12.18 18.43
N ILE A 177 -11.74 12.41 18.15
CA ILE A 177 -12.24 12.87 16.84
C ILE A 177 -11.59 14.20 16.39
N SER A 178 -11.00 14.98 17.31
CA SER A 178 -10.25 16.20 17.01
C SER A 178 -8.75 15.97 16.76
N SER A 179 -8.27 14.73 16.88
CA SER A 179 -6.91 14.34 16.50
C SER A 179 -6.85 14.16 15.00
N GLU A 180 -5.75 14.59 14.39
CA GLU A 180 -5.43 14.28 13.00
C GLU A 180 -4.64 12.97 12.89
N GLU A 181 -4.22 12.40 14.03
CA GLU A 181 -3.48 11.14 14.06
C GLU A 181 -4.41 9.92 13.89
N PRO A 182 -4.19 9.09 12.88
CA PRO A 182 -4.99 7.89 12.63
C PRO A 182 -4.73 6.81 13.68
N GLU A 183 -5.71 5.93 13.88
CA GLU A 183 -5.58 4.76 14.76
C GLU A 183 -4.78 3.66 14.05
N PHE A 184 -3.73 3.14 14.71
CA PHE A 184 -2.91 2.05 14.19
C PHE A 184 -3.11 0.77 14.99
N ASP A 185 -3.33 -0.33 14.26
CA ASP A 185 -3.36 -1.69 14.80
C ASP A 185 -2.06 -2.42 14.54
N VAL A 186 -1.51 -3.05 15.58
CA VAL A 186 -0.31 -3.90 15.46
C VAL A 186 -0.69 -5.24 14.85
N VAL A 187 -0.23 -5.51 13.64
CA VAL A 187 -0.41 -6.80 12.93
C VAL A 187 0.78 -7.74 13.09
N TRP A 188 1.95 -7.20 13.45
CA TRP A 188 3.14 -7.99 13.69
C TRP A 188 3.99 -7.44 14.82
N ARG A 189 4.60 -8.35 15.59
CA ARG A 189 5.59 -8.02 16.61
C ARG A 189 6.58 -9.17 16.79
N THR A 190 7.86 -8.86 16.66
CA THR A 190 8.93 -9.80 17.04
C THR A 190 9.01 -9.94 18.56
N LEU A 191 9.01 -11.18 19.08
CA LEU A 191 9.18 -11.44 20.52
C LEU A 191 10.60 -11.89 20.89
N LYS A 192 11.34 -12.42 19.93
CA LYS A 192 12.75 -12.79 20.09
C LYS A 192 13.61 -11.98 19.11
N PRO A 193 14.89 -11.76 19.44
CA PRO A 193 15.83 -11.13 18.52
C PRO A 193 15.90 -11.89 17.18
N ASN A 194 15.70 -11.18 16.08
CA ASN A 194 15.88 -11.70 14.74
C ASN A 194 17.32 -11.47 14.26
N LYS A 195 18.07 -12.56 14.10
CA LYS A 195 19.45 -12.53 13.60
C LYS A 195 19.62 -13.12 12.20
N THR A 196 18.58 -13.73 11.63
CA THR A 196 18.74 -14.56 10.42
C THR A 196 17.57 -14.49 9.44
N GLU A 197 16.34 -14.23 9.89
CA GLU A 197 15.18 -14.17 9.00
C GLU A 197 15.21 -12.88 8.19
N ARG A 198 15.40 -13.02 6.88
CA ARG A 198 15.50 -11.89 5.93
C ARG A 198 14.25 -11.68 5.09
N ARG A 199 13.19 -12.47 5.31
CA ARG A 199 11.90 -12.31 4.68
C ARG A 199 10.80 -12.57 5.69
N LEU A 200 9.92 -11.60 5.85
CA LEU A 200 8.69 -11.72 6.62
C LEU A 200 7.51 -11.63 5.66
N GLU A 201 6.55 -12.51 5.87
CA GLU A 201 5.24 -12.47 5.26
C GLU A 201 4.21 -12.42 6.39
N ILE A 202 3.24 -11.52 6.29
CA ILE A 202 2.15 -11.34 7.25
C ILE A 202 0.85 -11.52 6.48
N ALA A 203 0.08 -12.58 6.74
CA ALA A 203 -1.26 -12.72 6.23
C ALA A 203 -2.25 -11.81 6.97
N LEU A 204 -3.22 -11.23 6.25
CA LEU A 204 -4.23 -10.33 6.79
C LEU A 204 -5.62 -10.89 6.52
N GLY A 205 -6.45 -10.97 7.57
CA GLY A 205 -7.85 -11.37 7.46
C GLY A 205 -8.09 -12.83 7.08
N GLU A 206 -7.16 -13.73 7.41
CA GLU A 206 -7.33 -15.17 7.21
C GLU A 206 -8.05 -15.87 8.38
N ARG A 207 -8.49 -17.12 8.18
CA ARG A 207 -9.11 -17.93 9.26
C ARG A 207 -8.04 -18.36 10.27
N ALA A 208 -8.44 -18.54 11.53
CA ALA A 208 -7.56 -18.96 12.63
C ALA A 208 -6.63 -20.17 12.34
N GLU A 209 -7.03 -21.09 11.46
CA GLU A 209 -6.20 -22.25 11.06
C GLU A 209 -4.96 -21.84 10.22
N ALA A 210 -5.07 -20.77 9.42
CA ALA A 210 -3.96 -20.24 8.64
C ALA A 210 -3.02 -19.38 9.50
N GLU A 211 -3.57 -18.62 10.46
CA GLU A 211 -2.80 -17.93 11.49
C GLU A 211 -1.95 -18.93 12.31
N GLU A 212 -2.52 -20.06 12.73
CA GLU A 212 -1.78 -21.12 13.43
C GLU A 212 -0.66 -21.73 12.59
N GLN A 213 -0.86 -21.89 11.27
CA GLN A 213 0.15 -22.41 10.37
C GLN A 213 1.29 -21.40 10.14
N GLU A 214 0.97 -20.13 9.88
CA GLU A 214 1.94 -19.04 9.73
C GLU A 214 2.79 -18.87 11.00
N LEU A 215 2.16 -18.92 12.18
CA LEU A 215 2.84 -18.95 13.48
C LEU A 215 3.77 -20.16 13.64
N SER A 216 3.43 -21.30 13.07
CA SER A 216 4.25 -22.51 13.12
C SER A 216 5.45 -22.47 12.17
N ASP A 217 5.30 -21.80 11.03
CA ASP A 217 6.33 -21.69 9.99
C ASP A 217 7.36 -20.58 10.28
N GLN A 218 7.07 -19.64 11.20
CA GLN A 218 7.94 -18.51 11.56
C GLN A 218 8.43 -18.56 13.04
N PRO A 219 9.55 -19.25 13.34
CA PRO A 219 9.98 -19.63 14.69
C PRO A 219 10.49 -18.50 15.61
N ILE A 220 10.67 -17.29 15.08
CA ILE A 220 11.14 -16.11 15.85
C ILE A 220 9.97 -15.44 16.64
N ASN A 221 8.74 -15.88 16.42
CA ASN A 221 7.54 -15.25 16.98
C ASN A 221 6.87 -16.07 18.09
N ALA A 222 6.12 -15.37 18.94
CA ALA A 222 4.84 -15.84 19.46
C ALA A 222 3.82 -14.72 19.19
N PRO A 223 2.53 -15.02 19.07
CA PRO A 223 1.55 -14.12 18.48
C PRO A 223 1.50 -12.80 19.25
N PRO A 224 1.40 -11.62 18.61
CA PRO A 224 0.62 -10.59 19.27
C PRO A 224 -0.73 -11.25 19.54
N THR A 225 -1.13 -11.34 20.81
CA THR A 225 -2.52 -11.62 21.13
C THR A 225 -3.33 -10.37 20.73
N SER A 226 -3.40 -10.14 19.43
CA SER A 226 -4.19 -9.17 18.70
C SER A 226 -4.82 -10.06 17.62
N ALA A 227 -5.93 -10.75 17.84
CA ALA A 227 -7.17 -10.10 18.19
C ALA A 227 -7.35 -8.74 17.46
N ILE A 228 -6.88 -8.61 16.22
CA ILE A 228 -7.83 -8.10 15.24
C ILE A 228 -8.86 -9.23 15.20
N SER A 229 -9.86 -9.11 16.07
CA SER A 229 -11.09 -9.85 15.90
C SER A 229 -11.66 -9.25 14.63
N VAL A 230 -11.17 -9.66 13.46
CA VAL A 230 -11.68 -9.17 12.17
C VAL A 230 -13.17 -9.44 12.27
N PRO A 231 -14.00 -8.40 12.41
CA PRO A 231 -15.37 -8.59 12.82
C PRO A 231 -16.07 -9.36 11.71
N GLN A 232 -16.18 -10.68 11.89
CA GLN A 232 -16.80 -11.66 10.99
C GLN A 232 -16.93 -11.15 9.55
N GLN A 233 -15.80 -10.83 8.90
CA GLN A 233 -15.82 -10.39 7.51
C GLN A 233 -16.17 -11.58 6.63
N GLU A 234 -17.01 -11.33 5.62
CA GLU A 234 -17.46 -12.36 4.69
C GLU A 234 -16.42 -12.67 3.60
N PHE A 235 -15.28 -11.97 3.60
CA PHE A 235 -14.17 -12.12 2.67
C PHE A 235 -12.82 -12.07 3.43
N ALA A 236 -11.74 -12.49 2.76
CA ALA A 236 -10.38 -12.47 3.30
C ALA A 236 -9.66 -11.14 2.98
N GLY A 237 -8.95 -10.61 3.97
CA GLY A 237 -8.23 -9.34 3.91
C GLY A 237 -8.68 -8.34 4.98
N THR A 238 -7.99 -7.22 5.05
CA THR A 238 -8.28 -6.10 5.96
C THR A 238 -8.15 -4.79 5.20
N GLY A 239 -8.98 -3.79 5.51
CA GLY A 239 -8.83 -2.46 4.96
C GLY A 239 -7.54 -1.80 5.46
N VAL A 240 -6.68 -1.39 4.53
CA VAL A 240 -5.39 -0.76 4.83
C VAL A 240 -5.20 0.43 3.89
N ARG A 241 -4.82 1.56 4.47
CA ARG A 241 -4.32 2.74 3.74
C ARG A 241 -2.91 3.08 4.20
N LEU A 242 -2.64 3.02 5.49
CA LEU A 242 -1.34 3.33 6.06
C LEU A 242 -0.66 2.05 6.55
N VAL A 243 0.63 1.91 6.28
CA VAL A 243 1.47 0.87 6.88
C VAL A 243 2.62 1.54 7.61
N GLN A 244 2.84 1.15 8.86
CA GLN A 244 3.95 1.64 9.68
C GLN A 244 4.86 0.49 10.09
N VAL A 245 6.17 0.71 9.97
CA VAL A 245 7.20 -0.18 10.47
C VAL A 245 7.97 0.53 11.58
N VAL A 246 8.08 -0.11 12.75
CA VAL A 246 8.74 0.46 13.92
C VAL A 246 9.82 -0.48 14.43
N VAL A 247 11.08 -0.04 14.45
CA VAL A 247 12.18 -0.81 15.06
C VAL A 247 12.16 -0.60 16.57
N ARG A 248 12.08 -1.70 17.31
CA ARG A 248 11.94 -1.74 18.78
C ARG A 248 13.23 -2.11 19.50
N GLY A 249 14.18 -2.74 18.81
CA GLY A 249 15.44 -3.18 19.40
C GLY A 249 16.58 -3.20 18.38
N SER A 250 17.80 -3.05 18.90
CA SER A 250 19.07 -3.11 18.19
C SER A 250 20.16 -3.48 19.20
N ASP A 251 21.11 -4.30 18.79
CA ASP A 251 22.30 -4.65 19.57
C ASP A 251 23.44 -3.65 19.34
N PHE A 252 23.27 -2.68 18.44
CA PHE A 252 24.23 -1.58 18.18
C PHE A 252 25.67 -2.08 17.98
N ASP A 253 26.58 -1.77 18.91
CA ASP A 253 27.98 -2.17 18.87
C ASP A 253 28.18 -3.67 19.13
N ARG A 254 27.15 -4.39 19.57
CA ARG A 254 27.16 -5.85 19.79
C ARG A 254 26.38 -6.63 18.73
N GLY A 255 26.26 -6.09 17.52
CA GLY A 255 25.47 -6.67 16.44
C GLY A 255 25.74 -8.15 16.18
N PHE A 256 26.97 -8.48 15.78
CA PHE A 256 27.40 -9.86 15.53
C PHE A 256 28.84 -10.09 15.99
N GLU A 257 29.08 -11.21 16.67
CA GLU A 257 30.43 -11.64 17.03
C GLU A 257 31.18 -12.07 15.76
N VAL A 258 32.41 -11.57 15.62
CA VAL A 258 33.33 -11.85 14.51
C VAL A 258 34.67 -12.28 15.08
N SER A 259 35.52 -12.90 14.26
CA SER A 259 36.89 -13.18 14.66
C SER A 259 37.71 -11.90 14.85
N GLU A 260 38.78 -11.96 15.64
CA GLU A 260 39.72 -10.84 15.81
C GLU A 260 40.30 -10.38 14.45
N GLU A 261 40.60 -11.33 13.57
CA GLU A 261 41.14 -11.05 12.23
C GLU A 261 40.14 -10.27 11.37
N GLU A 262 38.86 -10.67 11.39
CA GLU A 262 37.78 -9.96 10.71
C GLU A 262 37.54 -8.57 11.32
N TYR A 263 37.51 -8.48 12.65
CA TYR A 263 37.34 -7.21 13.36
C TYR A 263 38.43 -6.20 13.00
N GLU A 264 39.69 -6.64 12.93
CA GLU A 264 40.79 -5.78 12.51
C GLU A 264 40.76 -5.43 11.02
N ALA A 265 40.10 -6.23 10.18
CA ALA A 265 39.87 -5.89 8.78
C ALA A 265 38.73 -4.88 8.59
N LEU A 266 37.80 -4.75 9.55
CA LEU A 266 36.67 -3.84 9.44
C LEU A 266 37.11 -2.36 9.45
N PRO A 267 36.43 -1.50 8.66
CA PRO A 267 36.52 -0.06 8.82
C PRO A 267 36.22 0.36 10.25
N ALA A 268 36.88 1.41 10.74
CA ALA A 268 36.70 1.87 12.13
C ALA A 268 35.24 2.19 12.50
N ALA A 269 34.43 2.62 11.52
CA ALA A 269 33.01 2.90 11.73
C ALA A 269 32.11 1.64 11.83
N GLU A 270 32.63 0.47 11.46
CA GLU A 270 31.92 -0.81 11.49
C GLU A 270 32.40 -1.73 12.62
N ARG A 271 33.49 -1.36 13.29
CA ARG A 271 33.97 -2.02 14.50
C ARG A 271 33.04 -1.69 15.67
N GLY A 272 32.51 -2.73 16.30
CA GLY A 272 31.65 -2.64 17.47
C GLY A 272 32.43 -2.82 18.78
N ALA A 273 31.80 -3.46 19.76
CA ALA A 273 32.35 -3.69 21.08
C ALA A 273 33.49 -4.73 21.05
N VAL A 274 34.48 -4.54 21.93
CA VAL A 274 35.42 -5.57 22.34
C VAL A 274 35.11 -5.94 23.78
N VAL A 275 34.74 -7.20 24.01
CA VAL A 275 34.26 -7.68 25.30
C VAL A 275 35.30 -8.62 25.89
N TYR A 276 35.83 -8.23 27.05
CA TYR A 276 36.85 -8.99 27.77
C TYR A 276 36.19 -9.87 28.83
N HIS A 277 36.54 -11.16 28.86
CA HIS A 277 35.96 -12.09 29.83
C HIS A 277 36.97 -12.52 30.89
N LYS A 278 36.60 -12.40 32.16
CA LYS A 278 37.31 -13.03 33.28
C LYS A 278 36.87 -14.47 33.46
N LEU A 279 37.84 -15.39 33.56
CA LEU A 279 37.61 -16.78 33.94
C LEU A 279 37.51 -16.91 35.47
N GLN A 280 36.32 -17.26 35.96
CA GLN A 280 36.08 -17.56 37.37
C GLN A 280 36.65 -18.93 37.75
N ARG A 281 36.88 -19.15 39.05
CA ARG A 281 37.44 -20.41 39.57
C ARG A 281 36.56 -21.64 39.31
N ASP A 282 35.27 -21.43 39.08
CA ASP A 282 34.29 -22.47 38.72
C ASP A 282 34.20 -22.70 37.19
N GLY A 283 35.02 -21.99 36.40
CA GLY A 283 35.06 -22.07 34.95
C GLY A 283 34.10 -21.10 34.23
N ARG A 284 33.30 -20.31 34.97
CA ARG A 284 32.36 -19.37 34.37
C ARG A 284 33.08 -18.13 33.84
N LEU A 285 32.60 -17.59 32.71
CA LEU A 285 33.08 -16.32 32.16
C LEU A 285 32.26 -15.15 32.71
N THR A 286 32.91 -14.01 32.94
CA THR A 286 32.25 -12.77 33.37
C THR A 286 32.87 -11.59 32.66
N GLU A 287 32.03 -10.77 32.06
CA GLU A 287 32.46 -9.55 31.40
C GLU A 287 33.14 -8.59 32.40
N VAL A 288 34.28 -8.05 31.98
CA VAL A 288 35.07 -7.04 32.70
C VAL A 288 35.53 -5.97 31.71
N ASP A 289 35.85 -4.79 32.20
CA ASP A 289 36.49 -3.77 31.36
C ASP A 289 37.95 -4.15 31.02
N GLU A 290 38.49 -3.52 29.99
CA GLU A 290 39.85 -3.78 29.49
C GLU A 290 40.92 -3.53 30.56
N ALA A 291 40.75 -2.49 31.38
CA ALA A 291 41.74 -2.09 32.37
C ALA A 291 41.81 -3.10 33.53
N ASP A 292 40.67 -3.65 33.94
CA ASP A 292 40.55 -4.73 34.90
C ASP A 292 41.09 -6.04 34.31
N TYR A 293 40.75 -6.35 33.05
CA TYR A 293 41.24 -7.54 32.35
C TYR A 293 42.78 -7.58 32.26
N ALA A 294 43.41 -6.45 31.94
CA ALA A 294 44.86 -6.33 31.84
C ALA A 294 45.60 -6.57 33.18
N GLN A 295 44.92 -6.39 34.31
CA GLN A 295 45.46 -6.63 35.65
C GLN A 295 45.23 -8.06 36.16
N LEU A 296 44.40 -8.86 35.47
CA LEU A 296 44.14 -10.23 35.85
C LEU A 296 45.39 -11.11 35.66
N PRO A 297 45.61 -12.08 36.56
CA PRO A 297 46.54 -13.17 36.30
C PRO A 297 46.19 -13.91 35.00
N ALA A 298 47.20 -14.37 34.26
CA ALA A 298 46.99 -15.02 32.96
C ALA A 298 46.10 -16.28 33.03
N ASP A 299 46.04 -16.95 34.19
CA ASP A 299 45.15 -18.10 34.43
C ASP A 299 43.69 -17.70 34.71
N GLN A 300 43.41 -16.41 34.87
CA GLN A 300 42.07 -15.82 35.06
C GLN A 300 41.61 -14.95 33.88
N GLN A 301 42.47 -14.75 32.87
CA GLN A 301 42.11 -14.11 31.61
C GLN A 301 41.39 -15.13 30.72
N GLY A 302 40.09 -14.91 30.50
CA GLY A 302 39.27 -15.70 29.59
C GLY A 302 39.42 -15.24 28.13
N GLY A 303 38.44 -15.59 27.28
CA GLY A 303 38.44 -15.14 25.89
C GLY A 303 38.14 -13.66 25.74
N VAL A 304 38.49 -13.09 24.59
CA VAL A 304 38.06 -11.77 24.13
C VAL A 304 37.12 -11.98 22.96
N SER A 305 35.92 -11.39 23.03
CA SER A 305 34.94 -11.41 21.95
C SER A 305 34.96 -10.08 21.21
N TYR A 306 34.95 -10.13 19.89
CA TYR A 306 34.97 -8.96 19.03
C TYR A 306 33.64 -8.88 18.28
N TYR A 307 33.02 -7.71 18.25
CA TYR A 307 31.73 -7.51 17.61
C TYR A 307 31.82 -6.50 16.48
N ARG A 308 31.05 -6.70 15.41
CA ARG A 308 30.78 -5.64 14.44
C ARG A 308 29.50 -4.88 14.80
N TRP A 309 29.43 -3.63 14.36
CA TRP A 309 28.23 -2.81 14.50
C TRP A 309 27.06 -3.40 13.70
N GLU A 310 25.86 -3.37 14.27
CA GLU A 310 24.62 -3.81 13.62
C GLU A 310 24.13 -2.78 12.61
N ARG A 311 23.79 -3.23 11.41
CA ARG A 311 23.34 -2.40 10.28
C ARG A 311 21.91 -2.76 9.90
N PRO A 312 20.90 -2.31 10.66
CA PRO A 312 19.50 -2.65 10.41
C PRO A 312 19.04 -2.08 9.07
N ARG A 313 18.69 -2.95 8.12
CA ARG A 313 18.38 -2.55 6.73
C ARG A 313 17.21 -3.30 6.13
N LEU A 314 16.18 -2.55 5.74
CA LEU A 314 15.05 -3.06 4.99
C LEU A 314 15.19 -2.69 3.52
N ALA A 315 15.08 -3.67 2.63
CA ALA A 315 15.21 -3.50 1.19
C ALA A 315 13.86 -3.34 0.49
N GLU A 316 12.81 -4.03 0.94
CA GLU A 316 11.51 -3.95 0.28
C GLU A 316 10.33 -4.10 1.26
N LEU A 317 9.26 -3.33 1.01
CA LEU A 317 7.94 -3.46 1.60
C LEU A 317 6.94 -3.63 0.47
N GLU A 318 6.12 -4.68 0.55
CA GLU A 318 5.03 -4.92 -0.40
C GLU A 318 3.71 -5.02 0.35
N VAL A 319 2.63 -4.52 -0.25
CA VAL A 319 1.26 -4.62 0.29
C VAL A 319 0.37 -5.25 -0.77
N TRP A 320 0.18 -6.56 -0.67
CA TRP A 320 -0.61 -7.32 -1.63
C TRP A 320 -2.08 -7.27 -1.27
N HIS A 321 -2.90 -6.82 -2.20
CA HIS A 321 -4.34 -6.66 -2.01
C HIS A 321 -5.15 -7.42 -3.07
N GLU A 322 -6.48 -7.44 -2.91
CA GLU A 322 -7.38 -8.23 -3.75
C GLU A 322 -7.23 -7.97 -5.26
N GLY A 323 -6.98 -6.74 -5.66
CA GLY A 323 -6.81 -6.32 -7.05
C GLY A 323 -7.16 -4.85 -7.29
N ASP A 324 -6.94 -4.42 -8.53
CA ASP A 324 -7.15 -3.05 -8.98
C ASP A 324 -8.61 -2.63 -8.86
N ASP A 325 -8.85 -1.38 -8.43
CA ASP A 325 -10.19 -0.84 -8.27
C ASP A 325 -10.69 -0.18 -9.56
N ALA A 326 -11.80 -0.68 -10.10
CA ALA A 326 -12.45 -0.05 -11.24
C ALA A 326 -13.09 1.29 -10.86
N MET A 327 -13.65 1.47 -9.66
CA MET A 327 -14.46 2.63 -9.31
C MET A 327 -13.67 3.92 -9.12
N ILE A 328 -12.49 3.83 -8.51
CA ILE A 328 -11.71 5.00 -8.06
C ILE A 328 -11.38 6.02 -9.16
N ALA A 329 -11.24 5.58 -10.41
CA ALA A 329 -10.99 6.46 -11.56
C ALA A 329 -12.21 6.66 -12.47
N ALA A 330 -13.42 6.22 -12.08
CA ALA A 330 -14.62 6.25 -12.93
C ALA A 330 -14.91 7.62 -13.54
N LEU A 331 -14.85 8.69 -12.73
CA LEU A 331 -15.09 10.06 -13.21
C LEU A 331 -14.03 10.52 -14.21
N ALA A 332 -12.76 10.19 -13.97
CA ALA A 332 -11.66 10.51 -14.89
C ALA A 332 -11.79 9.79 -16.24
N ARG A 333 -12.56 8.68 -16.28
CA ARG A 333 -12.89 7.94 -17.50
C ARG A 333 -14.17 8.42 -18.19
N GLY A 334 -14.79 9.49 -17.69
CA GLY A 334 -16.05 10.00 -18.22
C GLY A 334 -17.27 9.16 -17.81
N GLY A 335 -17.11 8.29 -16.82
CA GLY A 335 -18.22 7.72 -16.08
C GLY A 335 -18.87 8.75 -15.16
N ASP A 336 -19.89 8.32 -14.43
CA ASP A 336 -20.69 9.18 -13.56
C ASP A 336 -21.05 8.43 -12.27
N VAL A 337 -21.17 9.18 -11.16
CA VAL A 337 -21.71 8.65 -9.92
C VAL A 337 -22.92 9.48 -9.55
N PHE A 338 -24.03 8.80 -9.30
CA PHE A 338 -25.30 9.44 -9.02
C PHE A 338 -25.94 8.87 -7.77
N ALA A 339 -26.60 9.72 -6.99
CA ALA A 339 -27.49 9.32 -5.92
C ALA A 339 -28.89 9.86 -6.19
N SER A 340 -29.91 9.10 -5.76
CA SER A 340 -31.30 9.56 -5.77
C SER A 340 -31.55 10.79 -4.89
N GLN A 341 -30.60 11.11 -4.01
CA GLN A 341 -30.57 12.23 -3.09
C GLN A 341 -29.45 13.18 -3.50
N GLY A 342 -29.55 14.47 -3.18
CA GLY A 342 -28.52 15.47 -3.46
C GLY A 342 -27.28 15.32 -2.56
N LEU A 343 -26.48 14.28 -2.79
CA LEU A 343 -25.35 13.88 -1.95
C LEU A 343 -24.00 14.14 -2.65
N PRO A 344 -22.90 14.38 -1.89
CA PRO A 344 -21.56 14.56 -2.44
C PRO A 344 -20.94 13.20 -2.82
N VAL A 345 -21.50 12.55 -3.84
CA VAL A 345 -21.19 11.17 -4.24
C VAL A 345 -19.77 10.93 -4.71
N GLY A 346 -18.99 11.95 -5.06
CA GLY A 346 -17.56 11.79 -5.36
C GLY A 346 -16.76 11.15 -4.19
N ARG A 347 -17.24 11.30 -2.96
CA ARG A 347 -16.63 10.71 -1.75
C ARG A 347 -16.77 9.19 -1.65
N THR A 348 -17.64 8.56 -2.46
CA THR A 348 -17.79 7.09 -2.40
C THR A 348 -16.76 6.35 -3.24
N ILE A 349 -15.89 7.07 -3.96
CA ILE A 349 -14.92 6.54 -4.92
C ILE A 349 -13.56 7.23 -4.84
N ASP A 350 -13.27 7.96 -3.77
CA ASP A 350 -11.97 8.64 -3.57
C ASP A 350 -10.93 7.77 -2.86
N GLY A 351 -11.34 6.57 -2.42
CA GLY A 351 -10.48 5.65 -1.69
C GLY A 351 -10.15 6.10 -0.26
N ASN A 352 -10.91 7.03 0.33
CA ASN A 352 -10.66 7.53 1.67
C ASN A 352 -11.88 7.29 2.59
N VAL A 353 -11.72 6.44 3.60
CA VAL A 353 -12.81 6.14 4.55
C VAL A 353 -13.23 7.35 5.40
N GLN A 354 -12.34 8.33 5.60
CA GLN A 354 -12.68 9.54 6.33
C GLN A 354 -13.67 10.45 5.57
N THR A 355 -13.70 10.35 4.24
CA THR A 355 -14.65 11.07 3.39
C THR A 355 -15.80 10.15 3.01
N TYR A 356 -16.92 10.27 3.72
CA TYR A 356 -18.07 9.40 3.52
C TYR A 356 -19.33 10.18 3.09
N VAL A 357 -20.34 9.41 2.67
CA VAL A 357 -21.67 9.90 2.31
C VAL A 357 -22.72 9.28 3.21
N ASP A 358 -23.57 10.14 3.79
CA ASP A 358 -24.71 9.72 4.58
C ASP A 358 -25.96 9.61 3.74
N LEU A 359 -26.35 8.39 3.41
CA LEU A 359 -27.68 8.14 2.86
C LEU A 359 -28.73 8.42 3.93
N ILE A 360 -29.65 9.35 3.64
CA ILE A 360 -30.72 9.70 4.58
C ILE A 360 -31.75 8.58 4.56
N PHE A 361 -31.89 7.88 5.69
CA PHE A 361 -32.86 6.80 5.93
C PHE A 361 -34.04 7.24 6.83
N SER A 362 -34.04 8.50 7.29
CA SER A 362 -35.15 9.06 8.08
C SER A 362 -36.30 9.48 7.17
N PHE A 363 -37.41 8.74 7.21
CA PHE A 363 -38.57 9.04 6.37
C PHE A 363 -39.46 10.09 7.02
N ASP A 364 -39.51 11.26 6.39
CA ASP A 364 -40.72 12.06 6.38
C ASP A 364 -41.31 12.05 4.96
N ARG A 365 -42.64 12.01 4.85
CA ARG A 365 -43.34 11.97 3.56
C ARG A 365 -43.36 13.33 2.84
N GLN A 366 -42.74 14.36 3.41
CA GLN A 366 -42.78 15.72 2.88
C GLN A 366 -41.51 16.07 2.08
N THR A 367 -40.39 15.40 2.35
CA THR A 367 -39.06 15.78 1.85
C THR A 367 -38.35 14.66 1.09
N ILE A 368 -38.72 13.37 1.27
CA ILE A 368 -38.11 12.22 0.56
C ILE A 368 -39.20 11.38 -0.13
N PRO A 369 -39.13 11.12 -1.46
CA PRO A 369 -40.20 10.47 -2.22
C PRO A 369 -40.51 9.02 -1.84
N GLY A 370 -39.60 8.33 -1.15
CA GLY A 370 -39.74 6.93 -0.77
C GLY A 370 -38.64 6.47 0.16
N PRO A 371 -38.76 5.27 0.75
CA PRO A 371 -37.84 4.86 1.78
C PRO A 371 -36.46 4.37 1.30
N GLU A 372 -36.28 4.32 -0.01
CA GLU A 372 -35.13 3.68 -0.63
C GLU A 372 -34.27 4.74 -1.32
N GLY A 373 -33.00 4.84 -0.90
CA GLY A 373 -31.97 5.56 -1.64
C GLY A 373 -31.35 4.62 -2.68
N HIS A 374 -30.98 5.15 -3.84
CA HIS A 374 -30.14 4.42 -4.79
C HIS A 374 -28.87 5.20 -5.07
N LEU A 375 -27.75 4.48 -5.17
CA LEU A 375 -26.49 4.93 -5.70
C LEU A 375 -26.27 4.20 -7.03
N SER A 376 -25.78 4.91 -8.03
CA SER A 376 -25.49 4.37 -9.35
C SER A 376 -24.10 4.80 -9.76
N PHE A 377 -23.34 3.84 -10.28
CA PHE A 377 -21.95 4.02 -10.69
C PHE A 377 -21.84 3.61 -12.16
N ASP A 378 -21.61 4.58 -13.03
CA ASP A 378 -21.12 4.35 -14.38
C ASP A 378 -19.59 4.38 -14.34
N LEU A 379 -18.97 3.25 -14.66
CA LEU A 379 -17.52 3.08 -14.59
C LEU A 379 -16.79 3.72 -15.78
N GLY A 380 -17.51 4.29 -16.75
CA GLY A 380 -16.98 4.91 -17.96
C GLY A 380 -16.49 3.91 -19.03
N SER A 381 -16.50 2.61 -18.72
CA SER A 381 -16.16 1.51 -19.63
C SER A 381 -16.76 0.19 -19.12
N THR A 382 -16.72 -0.85 -19.96
CA THR A 382 -17.12 -2.21 -19.60
C THR A 382 -15.94 -2.95 -18.97
N TYR A 383 -16.19 -3.65 -17.86
CA TYR A 383 -15.20 -4.44 -17.12
C TYR A 383 -15.73 -5.82 -16.79
N TRP A 384 -14.84 -6.79 -16.70
CA TRP A 384 -15.11 -8.05 -16.01
C TRP A 384 -14.85 -7.82 -14.53
N ILE A 385 -15.93 -7.66 -13.77
CA ILE A 385 -15.91 -7.46 -12.33
C ILE A 385 -16.29 -8.77 -11.69
N ASP A 386 -15.55 -9.15 -10.67
CA ASP A 386 -15.68 -10.43 -10.00
C ASP A 386 -15.85 -10.30 -8.49
N THR A 387 -15.81 -9.07 -8.00
CA THR A 387 -15.90 -8.75 -6.59
C THR A 387 -16.45 -7.34 -6.44
N PHE A 388 -17.13 -7.07 -5.33
CA PHE A 388 -17.31 -5.71 -4.87
C PHE A 388 -17.03 -5.62 -3.38
N ARG A 389 -16.60 -4.43 -2.95
CA ARG A 389 -16.33 -4.10 -1.56
C ARG A 389 -16.98 -2.76 -1.21
N ILE A 390 -17.44 -2.64 0.03
CA ILE A 390 -17.94 -1.43 0.66
C ILE A 390 -17.13 -1.25 1.94
N ALA A 391 -16.47 -0.11 2.06
CA ALA A 391 -15.90 0.35 3.31
C ALA A 391 -16.84 1.38 3.93
N TYR A 392 -17.23 1.17 5.18
CA TYR A 392 -18.09 2.09 5.91
C TYR A 392 -17.21 3.07 6.70
N GLY A 393 -17.19 4.33 6.29
CA GLY A 393 -16.44 5.40 6.94
C GLY A 393 -17.16 6.08 8.11
N GLY A 394 -16.45 6.96 8.82
CA GLY A 394 -17.00 7.77 9.91
C GLY A 394 -17.35 6.95 11.15
N GLN A 395 -16.61 5.86 11.37
CA GLN A 395 -16.85 4.92 12.47
C GLN A 395 -16.61 5.59 13.83
N ALA A 396 -15.73 6.60 13.86
CA ALA A 396 -15.46 7.42 15.04
C ALA A 396 -16.71 8.13 15.62
N LEU A 397 -17.77 8.27 14.83
CA LEU A 397 -18.97 9.02 15.18
C LEU A 397 -20.07 8.09 15.71
N ARG A 398 -20.48 8.33 16.96
CA ARG A 398 -21.61 7.64 17.59
C ARG A 398 -22.85 7.73 16.71
N ASP A 399 -23.58 6.61 16.59
CA ASP A 399 -24.84 6.45 15.85
C ASP A 399 -24.74 6.32 14.31
N ARG A 400 -23.55 6.09 13.74
CA ARG A 400 -23.41 5.67 12.33
C ARG A 400 -23.45 4.16 12.19
N TYR A 401 -24.16 3.69 11.15
CA TYR A 401 -24.43 2.27 10.90
C TYR A 401 -24.03 1.89 9.48
N SER A 402 -23.49 0.67 9.31
CA SER A 402 -23.46 0.00 8.02
C SER A 402 -24.88 -0.17 7.47
N PHE A 403 -25.04 -0.31 6.15
CA PHE A 403 -26.36 -0.58 5.59
C PHE A 403 -26.94 -1.84 6.24
N PRO A 404 -28.16 -1.83 6.79
CA PRO A 404 -28.76 -3.04 7.35
C PRO A 404 -29.14 -4.04 6.26
N SER A 405 -29.46 -3.53 5.07
CA SER A 405 -29.83 -4.27 3.87
C SER A 405 -29.51 -3.44 2.64
N TYR A 406 -29.11 -4.10 1.56
CA TYR A 406 -28.96 -3.49 0.24
C TYR A 406 -29.16 -4.55 -0.84
N ARG A 407 -29.46 -4.07 -2.06
CA ARG A 407 -29.43 -4.86 -3.28
C ARG A 407 -28.42 -4.23 -4.23
N LEU A 408 -27.54 -5.04 -4.78
CA LEU A 408 -26.59 -4.63 -5.82
C LEU A 408 -27.05 -5.18 -7.16
N ASP A 409 -27.28 -4.25 -8.09
CA ASP A 409 -27.67 -4.54 -9.46
C ASP A 409 -26.53 -4.12 -10.40
N ALA A 410 -26.22 -4.92 -11.42
CA ALA A 410 -25.20 -4.67 -12.44
C ALA A 410 -25.80 -4.63 -13.85
N SER A 411 -25.16 -3.88 -14.74
CA SER A 411 -25.52 -3.76 -16.16
C SER A 411 -24.25 -3.78 -17.01
N ASP A 412 -24.31 -4.46 -18.16
CA ASP A 412 -23.26 -4.46 -19.19
C ASP A 412 -23.47 -3.36 -20.24
N GLY A 413 -24.46 -2.48 -20.04
CA GLY A 413 -24.86 -1.45 -20.98
C GLY A 413 -25.98 -1.86 -21.94
N ALA A 414 -26.44 -3.12 -21.91
CA ALA A 414 -27.57 -3.54 -22.74
C ALA A 414 -28.86 -2.80 -22.38
N LEU A 415 -29.66 -2.47 -23.39
CA LEU A 415 -30.90 -1.71 -23.21
C LEU A 415 -32.14 -2.60 -23.30
N ASN A 416 -33.16 -2.23 -22.53
CA ASN A 416 -34.54 -2.66 -22.68
C ASN A 416 -35.18 -2.02 -23.91
N ALA A 417 -36.35 -2.52 -24.31
CA ALA A 417 -37.09 -1.99 -25.47
C ALA A 417 -37.54 -0.52 -25.29
N ASP A 418 -37.65 -0.04 -24.06
CA ASP A 418 -37.96 1.35 -23.72
C ASP A 418 -36.71 2.26 -23.64
N GLY A 419 -35.52 1.71 -23.89
CA GLY A 419 -34.25 2.42 -23.83
C GLY A 419 -33.61 2.50 -22.43
N SER A 420 -34.24 1.95 -21.39
CA SER A 420 -33.63 1.85 -20.06
C SER A 420 -32.53 0.78 -20.02
N LEU A 421 -31.57 0.90 -19.10
CA LEU A 421 -30.56 -0.13 -18.88
C LEU A 421 -31.19 -1.42 -18.37
N LYS A 422 -30.68 -2.56 -18.85
CA LYS A 422 -30.96 -3.88 -18.30
C LYS A 422 -30.12 -4.10 -17.06
N TRP A 423 -30.79 -4.35 -15.95
CA TRP A 423 -30.15 -4.61 -14.66
C TRP A 423 -30.33 -6.06 -14.27
N THR A 424 -29.28 -6.65 -13.72
CA THR A 424 -29.29 -7.98 -13.12
C THR A 424 -28.85 -7.85 -11.67
N THR A 425 -29.62 -8.39 -10.74
CA THR A 425 -29.21 -8.45 -9.33
C THR A 425 -28.06 -9.43 -9.18
N VAL A 426 -26.92 -8.93 -8.71
CA VAL A 426 -25.69 -9.70 -8.51
C VAL A 426 -25.42 -9.97 -7.03
N ALA A 427 -25.99 -9.17 -6.13
CA ALA A 427 -26.01 -9.46 -4.70
C ALA A 427 -27.25 -8.88 -4.02
N ASP A 428 -27.70 -9.53 -2.96
CA ASP A 428 -28.78 -9.08 -2.09
C ASP A 428 -28.41 -9.42 -0.66
N ARG A 429 -28.43 -8.41 0.22
CA ARG A 429 -28.28 -8.60 1.66
C ARG A 429 -29.53 -8.13 2.36
N GLN A 430 -30.06 -9.01 3.22
CA GLN A 430 -31.19 -8.69 4.08
C GLN A 430 -30.78 -8.58 5.55
N GLN A 431 -31.34 -7.54 6.17
CA GLN A 431 -31.35 -7.19 7.59
C GLN A 431 -30.34 -7.96 8.47
N SER A 432 -29.17 -7.35 8.67
CA SER A 432 -28.26 -7.71 9.76
C SER A 432 -28.17 -6.54 10.74
N SER A 433 -28.38 -6.84 12.03
CA SER A 433 -28.27 -5.87 13.13
C SER A 433 -26.81 -5.62 13.54
N THR A 434 -25.87 -6.31 12.92
CA THR A 434 -24.45 -6.20 13.24
C THR A 434 -23.84 -5.09 12.40
N ARG A 435 -23.29 -4.08 13.09
CA ARG A 435 -22.45 -3.05 12.48
C ARG A 435 -21.26 -3.72 11.80
N LYS A 436 -21.00 -3.38 10.55
CA LYS A 436 -19.82 -3.81 9.79
C LYS A 436 -18.93 -2.61 9.46
N GLU A 437 -17.63 -2.81 9.50
CA GLU A 437 -16.62 -1.86 8.99
C GLU A 437 -16.44 -2.05 7.49
N TYR A 438 -16.39 -3.30 7.05
CA TYR A 438 -16.23 -3.69 5.65
C TYR A 438 -17.27 -4.73 5.26
N GLU A 439 -17.62 -4.72 3.99
CA GLU A 439 -18.58 -5.64 3.41
C GLU A 439 -18.28 -5.89 1.93
N GLY A 440 -18.70 -7.03 1.41
CA GLY A 440 -18.51 -7.33 0.00
C GLY A 440 -19.03 -8.70 -0.36
N HIS A 441 -19.15 -8.95 -1.65
CA HIS A 441 -19.42 -10.28 -2.18
C HIS A 441 -18.51 -10.57 -3.36
N ASP A 442 -18.13 -11.84 -3.48
CA ASP A 442 -17.46 -12.38 -4.64
C ASP A 442 -18.52 -12.88 -5.63
N PHE A 443 -18.35 -12.54 -6.90
CA PHE A 443 -19.21 -13.02 -7.97
C PHE A 443 -18.62 -14.31 -8.55
N GLU A 444 -19.49 -15.28 -8.85
CA GLU A 444 -19.07 -16.46 -9.61
C GLU A 444 -18.69 -16.01 -11.03
N LEU A 445 -17.44 -16.25 -11.42
CA LEU A 445 -16.99 -16.08 -12.81
C LEU A 445 -17.71 -17.14 -13.66
N ALA A 446 -18.69 -16.71 -14.46
CA ALA A 446 -19.42 -17.56 -15.39
C ALA A 446 -18.59 -17.94 -16.63
#